data_AF-A0A6G2XDK3-F1
#
_entry.id   AF-A0A6G2XDK3-F1
#
_cell.length_a   1.000
_cell.length_b   1.000
_cell.length_c   1.000
_cell.angle_alpha   90.00
_cell.angle_beta   90.00
_cell.angle_gamma   90.00
#
_symmetry.space_group_name_H-M   'P 1'
#
loop_
_entity.id
_entity.type
_entity.pdbx_description
1 polymer ?
#
loop_
_entity_poly.entity_id
_entity_poly.type
_entity_poly.pdbx_seq_one_letter_code
_entity_poly.pdbx_strand_id
1 'polypeptide(L)'
;MGKGAISRDDILKTLKEYDDRGPEAFLARYGFKPARKFLILHDGKEYDSKAVAGVAHKHSQGRPLTWDELSGGVGHAVDWLKREGFQVGVSRSPKWTRDELILACDVVAENGWRGLSSSDPRIAELSDLLQLLAAYPPEQRAAEYRNRNGAALKTANIASFHPNYEGSPTNGGQLDREVLRDFLVRPAEMARAAELLREGLRSGDLQPVAQSEDEGFDDDVSAPEGRALYRRHRTRERNKGLRKKKIESVLKRGGTLSCEACGFDFAKVYGKRGEGYIECHHVVPLHVAGEGTTRLADLALICSNCHRMIHRSAPWPTPVELRLLVQEQASRGEPGLPGPRTPVESADA
;
A
#
# COMPACT_ATOMS: atom_id res chain seq x y z
N MET A 1 -14.71 38.83 5.13
CA MET A 1 -15.78 37.82 5.30
C MET A 1 -15.74 36.92 4.07
N GLY A 2 -15.29 35.68 4.21
CA GLY A 2 -15.04 34.78 3.08
C GLY A 2 -16.34 34.18 2.54
N LYS A 3 -16.43 34.03 1.22
CA LYS A 3 -17.55 33.34 0.55
C LYS A 3 -17.74 31.93 1.17
N GLY A 4 -18.90 31.66 1.78
CA GLY A 4 -19.42 30.29 1.96
C GLY A 4 -19.04 29.50 3.22
N ALA A 5 -18.79 30.13 4.37
CA ALA A 5 -18.56 29.37 5.61
C ALA A 5 -19.88 28.92 6.26
N ILE A 6 -20.16 27.61 6.27
CA ILE A 6 -21.18 26.96 7.11
C ILE A 6 -20.57 26.57 8.46
N SER A 7 -21.31 26.70 9.56
CA SER A 7 -20.88 26.31 10.91
C SER A 7 -21.40 24.92 11.29
N ARG A 8 -20.80 24.31 12.32
CA ARG A 8 -21.33 23.06 12.92
C ARG A 8 -22.81 23.14 13.29
N ASP A 9 -23.25 24.25 13.86
CA ASP A 9 -24.66 24.46 14.27
C ASP A 9 -25.60 24.54 13.05
N ASP A 10 -25.17 25.18 11.96
CA ASP A 10 -25.93 25.22 10.70
C ASP A 10 -26.13 23.81 10.13
N ILE A 11 -25.08 22.98 10.20
CA ILE A 11 -25.13 21.59 9.74
C ILE A 11 -26.09 20.79 10.62
N LEU A 12 -25.99 20.87 11.95
CA LEU A 12 -26.88 20.14 12.87
C LEU A 12 -28.36 20.51 12.66
N LYS A 13 -28.68 21.79 12.48
CA LYS A 13 -30.05 22.23 12.14
C LYS A 13 -30.53 21.63 10.83
N THR A 14 -29.64 21.54 9.84
CA THR A 14 -29.95 20.93 8.54
C THR A 14 -30.17 19.43 8.64
N LEU A 15 -29.34 18.72 9.43
CA LEU A 15 -29.53 17.28 9.68
C LEU A 15 -30.85 17.01 10.38
N LYS A 16 -31.24 17.86 11.34
CA LYS A 16 -32.55 17.76 11.99
C LYS A 16 -33.68 17.92 10.97
N GLU A 17 -33.61 18.92 10.09
CA GLU A 17 -34.64 19.11 9.05
C GLU A 17 -34.67 17.92 8.07
N TYR A 18 -33.50 17.38 7.74
CA TYR A 18 -33.38 16.20 6.90
C TYR A 18 -34.10 15.00 7.54
N ASP A 19 -33.91 14.78 8.83
CA ASP A 19 -34.59 13.74 9.61
C ASP A 19 -36.10 13.96 9.68
N ASP A 20 -36.54 15.20 9.97
CA ASP A 20 -37.96 15.54 10.13
C ASP A 20 -38.75 15.35 8.80
N ARG A 21 -38.12 15.58 7.66
CA ARG A 21 -38.75 15.46 6.32
C ARG A 21 -38.60 14.09 5.69
N GLY A 22 -37.53 13.39 6.01
CA GLY A 22 -37.06 12.22 5.29
C GLY A 22 -36.22 12.57 4.04
N PRO A 23 -35.33 11.64 3.60
CA PRO A 23 -34.34 11.90 2.55
C PRO A 23 -34.92 12.39 1.23
N GLU A 24 -35.92 11.67 0.70
CA GLU A 24 -36.49 11.92 -0.62
C GLU A 24 -37.19 13.28 -0.69
N ALA A 25 -37.97 13.61 0.34
CA ALA A 25 -38.67 14.89 0.43
C ALA A 25 -37.72 16.06 0.66
N PHE A 26 -36.66 15.87 1.44
CA PHE A 26 -35.61 16.87 1.63
C PHE A 26 -34.90 17.18 0.31
N LEU A 27 -34.44 16.15 -0.40
CA LEU A 27 -33.75 16.30 -1.68
C LEU A 27 -34.64 16.97 -2.73
N ALA A 28 -35.89 16.53 -2.87
CA ALA A 28 -36.84 17.11 -3.81
C ALA A 28 -37.13 18.59 -3.49
N ARG A 29 -37.27 18.94 -2.20
CA ARG A 29 -37.54 20.32 -1.76
C ARG A 29 -36.44 21.30 -2.14
N TYR A 30 -35.20 20.84 -2.12
CA TYR A 30 -34.01 21.67 -2.34
C TYR A 30 -33.34 21.44 -3.70
N GLY A 31 -33.92 20.59 -4.55
CA GLY A 31 -33.43 20.34 -5.92
C GLY A 31 -32.12 19.55 -5.98
N PHE A 32 -31.84 18.73 -4.97
CA PHE A 32 -30.67 17.86 -4.93
C PHE A 32 -31.00 16.44 -5.41
N LYS A 33 -29.97 15.74 -5.90
CA LYS A 33 -30.04 14.29 -6.17
C LYS A 33 -29.31 13.53 -5.06
N PRO A 34 -29.68 12.27 -4.79
CA PRO A 34 -28.96 11.43 -3.84
C PRO A 34 -27.46 11.37 -4.15
N ALA A 35 -26.64 11.47 -3.11
CA ALA A 35 -25.21 11.44 -3.18
C ALA A 35 -24.73 10.03 -3.48
N ARG A 36 -23.90 9.91 -4.53
CA ARG A 36 -23.34 8.62 -4.96
C ARG A 36 -21.97 8.30 -4.35
N LYS A 37 -21.27 9.31 -3.82
CA LYS A 37 -19.87 9.19 -3.42
C LYS A 37 -19.58 9.64 -1.99
N PHE A 38 -20.18 10.72 -1.50
CA PHE A 38 -19.83 11.28 -0.18
C PHE A 38 -21.08 11.42 0.67
N LEU A 39 -21.06 10.82 1.85
CA LEU A 39 -22.13 10.87 2.84
C LEU A 39 -21.57 11.40 4.15
N ILE A 40 -22.38 12.19 4.87
CA ILE A 40 -22.11 12.57 6.25
C ILE A 40 -22.60 11.44 7.14
N LEU A 41 -21.81 11.10 8.15
CA LEU A 41 -22.11 10.10 9.14
C LEU A 41 -22.25 10.80 10.49
N HIS A 42 -23.45 10.77 11.04
CA HIS A 42 -23.77 11.43 12.30
C HIS A 42 -24.82 10.63 13.07
N ASP A 43 -24.54 10.33 14.33
CA ASP A 43 -25.42 9.57 15.23
C ASP A 43 -25.97 8.26 14.63
N GLY A 44 -25.12 7.55 13.89
CA GLY A 44 -25.46 6.27 13.25
C GLY A 44 -26.33 6.37 11.99
N LYS A 45 -26.56 7.59 11.47
CA LYS A 45 -27.31 7.84 10.24
C LYS A 45 -26.43 8.41 9.12
N GLU A 46 -26.86 8.19 7.88
CA GLU A 46 -26.21 8.68 6.67
C GLU A 46 -26.98 9.83 6.05
N TYR A 47 -26.27 10.88 5.62
CA TYR A 47 -26.87 12.06 5.00
C TYR A 47 -26.13 12.51 3.74
N ASP A 48 -26.86 13.06 2.77
CA ASP A 48 -26.31 13.53 1.52
C ASP A 48 -25.41 14.76 1.68
N SER A 49 -24.08 14.55 1.63
CA SER A 49 -23.08 15.58 1.96
C SER A 49 -23.29 16.92 1.22
N LYS A 50 -23.51 16.88 -0.09
CA LYS A 50 -23.74 18.10 -0.90
C LYS A 50 -25.06 18.79 -0.58
N ALA A 51 -26.12 18.01 -0.38
CA ALA A 51 -27.43 18.56 -0.07
C ALA A 51 -27.40 19.23 1.31
N VAL A 52 -26.82 18.56 2.31
CA VAL A 52 -26.67 19.12 3.66
C VAL A 52 -25.78 20.37 3.63
N ALA A 53 -24.61 20.33 3.00
CA ALA A 53 -23.74 21.51 2.92
C ALA A 53 -24.41 22.70 2.21
N GLY A 54 -25.12 22.43 1.10
CA GLY A 54 -25.84 23.46 0.35
C GLY A 54 -27.00 24.07 1.13
N VAL A 55 -27.76 23.25 1.85
CA VAL A 55 -28.88 23.73 2.66
C VAL A 55 -28.41 24.41 3.94
N ALA A 56 -27.32 23.94 4.57
CA ALA A 56 -26.75 24.56 5.77
C ALA A 56 -26.36 26.02 5.56
N HIS A 57 -25.95 26.38 4.34
CA HIS A 57 -25.65 27.76 3.96
C HIS A 57 -26.81 28.73 4.26
N LYS A 58 -28.08 28.26 4.22
CA LYS A 58 -29.23 29.14 4.48
C LYS A 58 -29.28 29.69 5.90
N HIS A 59 -28.72 28.99 6.88
CA HIS A 59 -28.85 29.36 8.28
C HIS A 59 -27.98 30.55 8.66
N SER A 60 -26.77 30.63 8.10
CA SER A 60 -25.85 31.75 8.35
C SER A 60 -25.83 32.78 7.22
N GLN A 61 -26.27 32.43 6.01
CA GLN A 61 -26.17 33.29 4.82
C GLN A 61 -27.53 33.60 4.16
N GLY A 62 -28.63 33.18 4.76
CA GLY A 62 -29.99 33.56 4.36
C GLY A 62 -30.56 32.85 3.12
N ARG A 63 -29.78 32.03 2.40
CA ARG A 63 -30.28 31.18 1.31
C ARG A 63 -29.49 29.86 1.16
N PRO A 64 -30.14 28.77 0.72
CA PRO A 64 -29.42 27.56 0.32
C PRO A 64 -28.62 27.81 -0.97
N LEU A 65 -27.55 27.04 -1.14
CA LEU A 65 -26.82 26.92 -2.40
C LEU A 65 -27.43 25.82 -3.26
N THR A 66 -27.42 26.00 -4.58
CA THR A 66 -27.83 24.97 -5.54
C THR A 66 -26.70 23.98 -5.83
N TRP A 67 -27.01 22.88 -6.52
CA TRP A 67 -26.03 21.85 -6.87
C TRP A 67 -24.91 22.36 -7.80
N ASP A 68 -25.20 23.35 -8.63
CA ASP A 68 -24.27 24.02 -9.54
C ASP A 68 -23.43 25.10 -8.84
N GLU A 69 -23.97 25.78 -7.83
CA GLU A 69 -23.18 26.72 -7.00
C GLU A 69 -22.13 26.01 -6.13
N LEU A 70 -22.33 24.70 -5.89
CA LEU A 70 -21.37 23.82 -5.23
C LEU A 70 -20.41 23.13 -6.21
N SER A 71 -20.58 23.26 -7.53
CA SER A 71 -19.81 22.53 -8.55
C SER A 71 -18.53 23.25 -8.98
N GLY A 72 -17.71 23.65 -8.00
CA GLY A 72 -16.37 24.25 -8.20
C GLY A 72 -15.19 23.32 -7.90
N GLY A 73 -15.40 22.01 -7.93
CA GLY A 73 -14.43 20.99 -7.50
C GLY A 73 -14.94 20.15 -6.33
N VAL A 74 -14.58 18.88 -6.30
CA VAL A 74 -15.10 17.87 -5.36
C VAL A 74 -14.74 18.16 -3.88
N GLY A 75 -13.78 19.07 -3.63
CA GLY A 75 -13.29 19.41 -2.28
C GLY A 75 -14.22 20.32 -1.46
N HIS A 76 -14.79 21.40 -2.01
CA HIS A 76 -15.32 22.50 -1.20
C HIS A 76 -16.39 22.13 -0.15
N ALA A 77 -17.43 21.37 -0.54
CA ALA A 77 -18.50 21.00 0.40
C ALA A 77 -18.01 19.99 1.46
N VAL A 78 -17.19 19.03 1.04
CA VAL A 78 -16.62 18.02 1.95
C VAL A 78 -15.64 18.66 2.93
N ASP A 79 -14.83 19.61 2.46
CA ASP A 79 -13.85 20.34 3.26
C ASP A 79 -14.54 21.19 4.34
N TRP A 80 -15.66 21.83 4.01
CA TRP A 80 -16.46 22.56 5.00
C TRP A 80 -16.99 21.61 6.09
N LEU A 81 -17.62 20.50 5.69
CA LEU A 81 -18.17 19.52 6.63
C LEU A 81 -17.09 18.93 7.54
N LYS A 82 -15.93 18.56 6.97
CA LYS A 82 -14.79 18.04 7.74
C LYS A 82 -14.22 19.09 8.69
N ARG A 83 -14.09 20.35 8.26
CA ARG A 83 -13.61 21.46 9.10
C ARG A 83 -14.50 21.67 10.33
N GLU A 84 -15.80 21.52 10.17
CA GLU A 84 -16.78 21.62 11.26
C GLU A 84 -16.90 20.33 12.10
N GLY A 85 -16.01 19.35 11.86
CA GLY A 85 -15.89 18.13 12.66
C GLY A 85 -16.93 17.05 12.34
N PHE A 86 -17.46 17.01 11.11
CA PHE A 86 -18.30 15.91 10.65
C PHE A 86 -17.46 14.85 9.94
N GLN A 87 -17.79 13.59 10.19
CA GLN A 87 -17.23 12.47 9.42
C GLN A 87 -17.93 12.42 8.07
N VAL A 88 -17.15 12.65 7.00
CA VAL A 88 -17.62 12.50 5.62
C VAL A 88 -16.83 11.39 4.97
N GLY A 89 -17.53 10.36 4.53
CA GLY A 89 -16.93 9.16 3.95
C GLY A 89 -17.64 8.70 2.70
N VAL A 90 -17.10 7.65 2.09
CA VAL A 90 -17.75 6.93 0.99
C VAL A 90 -18.79 5.94 1.52
N SER A 91 -19.85 5.69 0.74
CA SER A 91 -20.93 4.76 1.10
C SER A 91 -20.49 3.28 1.15
N ARG A 92 -19.32 2.95 0.62
CA ARG A 92 -18.77 1.60 0.64
C ARG A 92 -17.30 1.63 1.01
N SER A 93 -16.92 0.80 1.96
CA SER A 93 -15.53 0.60 2.32
C SER A 93 -14.71 0.19 1.07
N PRO A 94 -13.51 0.75 0.89
CA PRO A 94 -12.64 0.40 -0.21
C PRO A 94 -12.18 -1.07 -0.08
N LYS A 95 -11.67 -1.62 -1.18
CA LYS A 95 -11.18 -3.01 -1.23
C LYS A 95 -10.07 -3.24 -0.19
N TRP A 96 -9.95 -4.48 0.28
CA TRP A 96 -8.82 -4.91 1.10
C TRP A 96 -7.54 -4.92 0.27
N THR A 97 -6.49 -4.32 0.79
CA THR A 97 -5.14 -4.37 0.22
C THR A 97 -4.39 -5.59 0.73
N ARG A 98 -3.29 -5.93 0.06
CA ARG A 98 -2.44 -7.06 0.45
C ARG A 98 -1.82 -6.87 1.83
N ASP A 99 -1.30 -5.69 2.15
CA ASP A 99 -0.71 -5.37 3.47
C ASP A 99 -1.73 -5.57 4.61
N GLU A 100 -2.97 -5.12 4.41
CA GLU A 100 -4.07 -5.30 5.37
C GLU A 100 -4.44 -6.78 5.56
N LEU A 101 -4.37 -7.58 4.48
CA LEU A 101 -4.65 -9.01 4.54
C LEU A 101 -3.50 -9.82 5.14
N ILE A 102 -2.26 -9.39 4.99
CA ILE A 102 -1.11 -10.01 5.67
C ILE A 102 -1.32 -9.92 7.18
N LEU A 103 -1.67 -8.73 7.70
CA LEU A 103 -1.97 -8.54 9.12
C LEU A 103 -3.17 -9.39 9.60
N ALA A 104 -4.25 -9.47 8.80
CA ALA A 104 -5.41 -10.26 9.18
C ALA A 104 -5.16 -11.78 9.14
N CYS A 105 -4.39 -12.25 8.15
CA CYS A 105 -4.05 -13.67 8.00
C CYS A 105 -3.06 -14.13 9.06
N ASP A 106 -2.14 -13.27 9.49
CA ASP A 106 -1.22 -13.50 10.60
C ASP A 106 -1.98 -13.81 11.90
N VAL A 107 -2.98 -12.99 12.26
CA VAL A 107 -3.86 -13.24 13.41
C VAL A 107 -4.60 -14.57 13.32
N VAL A 108 -5.03 -14.96 12.12
CA VAL A 108 -5.70 -16.26 11.88
C VAL A 108 -4.71 -17.41 12.04
N ALA A 109 -3.48 -17.27 11.53
CA ALA A 109 -2.43 -18.28 11.63
C ALA A 109 -2.03 -18.53 13.09
N GLU A 110 -1.81 -17.45 13.87
CA GLU A 110 -1.53 -17.53 15.31
C GLU A 110 -2.68 -18.14 16.10
N ASN A 111 -3.92 -18.00 15.63
CA ASN A 111 -5.11 -18.58 16.23
C ASN A 111 -5.44 -20.00 15.71
N GLY A 112 -4.45 -20.72 15.16
CA GLY A 112 -4.62 -22.09 14.69
C GLY A 112 -5.59 -22.21 13.51
N TRP A 113 -5.54 -21.23 12.60
CA TRP A 113 -6.37 -21.14 11.39
C TRP A 113 -7.87 -20.96 11.66
N ARG A 114 -8.23 -20.36 12.80
CA ARG A 114 -9.61 -20.05 13.17
C ARG A 114 -9.84 -18.54 13.18
N GLY A 115 -10.99 -18.11 12.66
CA GLY A 115 -11.42 -16.71 12.78
C GLY A 115 -11.69 -16.31 14.23
N LEU A 116 -11.69 -15.01 14.50
CA LEU A 116 -11.91 -14.45 15.84
C LEU A 116 -13.16 -13.57 15.85
N SER A 117 -13.81 -13.44 17.02
CA SER A 117 -14.96 -12.54 17.19
C SER A 117 -14.53 -11.08 17.31
N SER A 118 -15.45 -10.15 17.03
CA SER A 118 -15.18 -8.71 17.14
C SER A 118 -14.91 -8.21 18.56
N SER A 119 -15.23 -9.03 19.56
CA SER A 119 -14.93 -8.78 20.98
C SER A 119 -13.53 -9.24 21.41
N ASP A 120 -12.81 -10.01 20.59
CA ASP A 120 -11.49 -10.52 20.94
C ASP A 120 -10.46 -9.36 20.98
N PRO A 121 -9.62 -9.25 22.03
CA PRO A 121 -8.60 -8.21 22.13
C PRO A 121 -7.65 -8.15 20.93
N ARG A 122 -7.34 -9.29 20.30
CA ARG A 122 -6.48 -9.36 19.11
C ARG A 122 -7.14 -8.70 17.89
N ILE A 123 -8.48 -8.74 17.80
CA ILE A 123 -9.22 -8.02 16.77
C ILE A 123 -9.25 -6.52 17.03
N ALA A 124 -9.27 -6.09 18.29
CA ALA A 124 -9.13 -4.68 18.63
C ALA A 124 -7.76 -4.16 18.14
N GLU A 125 -6.68 -4.86 18.47
CA GLU A 125 -5.33 -4.50 18.02
C GLU A 125 -5.21 -4.51 16.49
N LEU A 126 -5.73 -5.54 15.82
CA LEU A 126 -5.75 -5.63 14.36
C LEU A 126 -6.49 -4.43 13.74
N SER A 127 -7.67 -4.09 14.27
CA SER A 127 -8.44 -2.91 13.82
C SER A 127 -7.62 -1.62 13.94
N ASP A 128 -6.91 -1.44 15.05
CA ASP A 128 -6.09 -0.24 15.28
C ASP A 128 -4.91 -0.18 14.28
N LEU A 129 -4.23 -1.31 14.04
CA LEU A 129 -3.15 -1.41 13.05
C LEU A 129 -3.65 -1.15 11.62
N LEU A 130 -4.80 -1.68 11.23
CA LEU A 130 -5.39 -1.45 9.91
C LEU A 130 -5.76 0.02 9.69
N GLN A 131 -6.30 0.67 10.72
CA GLN A 131 -6.61 2.11 10.66
C GLN A 131 -5.34 2.97 10.62
N LEU A 132 -4.28 2.57 11.34
CA LEU A 132 -2.98 3.24 11.33
C LEU A 132 -2.25 3.05 9.98
N LEU A 133 -2.34 1.87 9.38
CA LEU A 133 -1.81 1.59 8.04
C LEU A 133 -2.46 2.48 6.99
N ALA A 134 -3.74 2.85 7.18
CA ALA A 134 -4.34 3.98 6.49
C ALA A 134 -4.20 3.89 4.96
N ALA A 135 -4.37 2.69 4.40
CA ALA A 135 -4.04 2.36 2.99
C ALA A 135 -4.75 3.26 1.97
N TYR A 136 -5.88 3.84 2.35
CA TYR A 136 -6.67 4.79 1.57
C TYR A 136 -6.68 6.14 2.26
N PRO A 137 -6.73 7.28 1.55
CA PRO A 137 -6.86 8.58 2.20
C PRO A 137 -8.24 8.74 2.87
N PRO A 138 -8.38 9.64 3.87
CA PRO A 138 -9.62 9.77 4.65
C PRO A 138 -10.90 9.94 3.82
N GLU A 139 -10.84 10.66 2.70
CA GLU A 139 -11.95 10.85 1.76
C GLU A 139 -12.42 9.58 1.05
N GLN A 140 -11.60 8.52 1.01
CA GLN A 140 -11.96 7.23 0.42
C GLN A 140 -12.36 6.20 1.48
N ARG A 141 -12.43 6.58 2.75
CA ARG A 141 -12.82 5.69 3.85
C ARG A 141 -14.31 5.82 4.14
N ALA A 142 -14.98 4.69 4.37
CA ALA A 142 -16.33 4.67 4.90
C ALA A 142 -16.31 4.81 6.43
N ALA A 143 -17.48 5.01 7.05
CA ALA A 143 -17.65 5.04 8.52
C ALA A 143 -17.01 3.84 9.21
N GLU A 144 -17.26 2.67 8.62
CA GLU A 144 -16.88 1.38 9.15
C GLU A 144 -15.49 0.93 8.69
N TYR A 145 -14.68 1.86 8.15
CA TYR A 145 -13.38 1.53 7.58
C TYR A 145 -12.50 0.83 8.62
N ARG A 146 -12.29 -0.47 8.38
CA ARG A 146 -11.43 -1.35 9.17
C ARG A 146 -11.71 -1.32 10.67
N ASN A 147 -12.98 -1.15 11.02
CA ASN A 147 -13.45 -1.33 12.39
C ASN A 147 -13.35 -2.80 12.82
N ARG A 148 -13.59 -3.07 14.11
CA ARG A 148 -13.52 -4.42 14.70
C ARG A 148 -14.40 -5.45 14.02
N ASN A 149 -15.61 -5.06 13.60
CA ASN A 149 -16.54 -5.98 12.91
C ASN A 149 -15.99 -6.38 11.53
N GLY A 150 -15.49 -5.41 10.76
CA GLY A 150 -14.87 -5.65 9.47
C GLY A 150 -13.60 -6.49 9.58
N ALA A 151 -12.77 -6.25 10.60
CA ALA A 151 -11.59 -7.04 10.89
C ALA A 151 -11.95 -8.49 11.28
N ALA A 152 -12.89 -8.69 12.21
CA ALA A 152 -13.37 -10.02 12.60
C ALA A 152 -13.95 -10.80 11.41
N LEU A 153 -14.84 -10.18 10.64
CA LEU A 153 -15.41 -10.78 9.42
C LEU A 153 -14.30 -11.19 8.45
N LYS A 154 -13.27 -10.36 8.29
CA LYS A 154 -12.17 -10.69 7.41
C LYS A 154 -11.37 -11.90 7.90
N THR A 155 -11.10 -12.02 9.21
CA THR A 155 -10.45 -13.22 9.77
C THR A 155 -11.28 -14.48 9.55
N ALA A 156 -12.60 -14.40 9.71
CA ALA A 156 -13.50 -15.51 9.42
C ALA A 156 -13.49 -15.91 7.94
N ASN A 157 -13.46 -14.92 7.03
CA ASN A 157 -13.39 -15.18 5.61
C ASN A 157 -12.10 -15.91 5.20
N ILE A 158 -10.95 -15.44 5.69
CA ILE A 158 -9.64 -16.07 5.45
C ILE A 158 -9.64 -17.50 6.00
N ALA A 159 -10.04 -17.68 7.27
CA ALA A 159 -10.09 -19.00 7.92
C ALA A 159 -10.96 -20.00 7.15
N SER A 160 -12.08 -19.54 6.57
CA SER A 160 -13.00 -20.39 5.80
C SER A 160 -12.41 -20.95 4.49
N PHE A 161 -11.27 -20.42 4.03
CA PHE A 161 -10.54 -20.93 2.87
C PHE A 161 -9.38 -21.87 3.23
N HIS A 162 -9.13 -22.10 4.52
CA HIS A 162 -8.07 -23.00 4.96
C HIS A 162 -8.39 -24.46 4.58
N PRO A 163 -7.41 -25.27 4.12
CA PRO A 163 -7.66 -26.64 3.68
C PRO A 163 -8.32 -27.56 4.73
N ASN A 164 -8.05 -27.30 6.00
CA ASN A 164 -8.62 -28.05 7.13
C ASN A 164 -9.91 -27.44 7.68
N TYR A 165 -10.53 -26.46 6.99
CA TYR A 165 -11.79 -25.88 7.43
C TYR A 165 -12.95 -26.84 7.12
N GLU A 166 -13.70 -27.22 8.16
CA GLU A 166 -14.78 -28.22 8.05
C GLU A 166 -16.14 -27.60 7.68
N GLY A 167 -16.27 -26.28 7.70
CA GLY A 167 -17.50 -25.56 7.37
C GLY A 167 -17.64 -25.22 5.89
N SER A 168 -18.75 -24.56 5.54
CA SER A 168 -18.91 -23.98 4.20
C SER A 168 -18.07 -22.71 4.04
N PRO A 169 -17.28 -22.58 2.98
CA PRO A 169 -16.51 -21.37 2.72
C PRO A 169 -17.41 -20.13 2.64
N THR A 170 -16.92 -19.01 3.16
CA THR A 170 -17.60 -17.72 3.02
C THR A 170 -17.42 -17.14 1.61
N ASN A 171 -18.11 -16.04 1.33
CA ASN A 171 -17.93 -15.24 0.10
C ASN A 171 -16.68 -14.32 0.16
N GLY A 172 -15.58 -14.79 0.74
CA GLY A 172 -14.31 -14.07 0.74
C GLY A 172 -13.75 -13.83 -0.67
N GLY A 173 -12.88 -12.83 -0.80
CA GLY A 173 -12.32 -12.39 -2.07
C GLY A 173 -11.13 -13.24 -2.55
N GLN A 174 -10.74 -13.06 -3.81
CA GLN A 174 -9.57 -13.74 -4.39
C GLN A 174 -8.28 -13.46 -3.62
N LEU A 175 -8.04 -12.20 -3.25
CA LEU A 175 -6.82 -11.81 -2.54
C LEU A 175 -6.73 -12.44 -1.14
N ASP A 176 -7.87 -12.76 -0.50
CA ASP A 176 -7.90 -13.49 0.77
C ASP A 176 -7.28 -14.90 0.58
N ARG A 177 -7.59 -15.58 -0.54
CA ARG A 177 -7.05 -16.91 -0.87
C ARG A 177 -5.57 -16.87 -1.24
N GLU A 178 -5.15 -15.83 -1.96
CA GLU A 178 -3.76 -15.67 -2.37
C GLU A 178 -2.85 -15.46 -1.16
N VAL A 179 -3.22 -14.54 -0.26
CA VAL A 179 -2.45 -14.30 0.97
C VAL A 179 -2.45 -15.54 1.88
N LEU A 180 -3.58 -16.23 2.03
CA LEU A 180 -3.63 -17.48 2.77
C LEU A 180 -2.69 -18.53 2.16
N ARG A 181 -2.69 -18.71 0.84
CA ARG A 181 -1.78 -19.64 0.16
C ARG A 181 -0.32 -19.29 0.46
N ASP A 182 0.03 -18.00 0.41
CA ASP A 182 1.38 -17.57 0.75
C ASP A 182 1.76 -17.94 2.18
N PHE A 183 0.86 -17.76 3.15
CA PHE A 183 1.07 -18.17 4.54
C PHE A 183 1.22 -19.69 4.70
N LEU A 184 0.53 -20.50 3.88
CA LEU A 184 0.65 -21.96 3.91
C LEU A 184 1.96 -22.46 3.27
N VAL A 185 2.41 -21.80 2.19
CA VAL A 185 3.63 -22.21 1.46
C VAL A 185 4.89 -21.67 2.13
N ARG A 186 4.83 -20.45 2.68
CA ARG A 186 5.98 -19.70 3.23
C ARG A 186 5.66 -19.09 4.61
N PRO A 187 5.30 -19.91 5.62
CA PRO A 187 4.78 -19.41 6.90
C PRO A 187 5.75 -18.49 7.64
N ALA A 188 7.03 -18.83 7.70
CA ALA A 188 8.03 -18.03 8.40
C ALA A 188 8.25 -16.66 7.73
N GLU A 189 8.28 -16.61 6.41
CA GLU A 189 8.43 -15.35 5.65
C GLU A 189 7.21 -14.44 5.83
N MET A 190 6.01 -15.01 5.75
CA MET A 190 4.77 -14.25 5.86
C MET A 190 4.53 -13.74 7.28
N ALA A 191 4.82 -14.54 8.31
CA ALA A 191 4.79 -14.09 9.71
C ALA A 191 5.80 -12.96 9.94
N ARG A 192 7.01 -13.05 9.39
CA ARG A 192 7.99 -11.96 9.51
C ARG A 192 7.59 -10.72 8.72
N ALA A 193 6.89 -10.86 7.59
CA ALA A 193 6.29 -9.73 6.88
C ALA A 193 5.22 -9.02 7.72
N ALA A 194 4.35 -9.77 8.38
CA ALA A 194 3.37 -9.21 9.31
C ALA A 194 4.05 -8.49 10.48
N GLU A 195 5.09 -9.08 11.07
CA GLU A 195 5.83 -8.45 12.16
C GLU A 195 6.50 -7.14 11.72
N LEU A 196 7.13 -7.10 10.54
CA LEU A 196 7.70 -5.85 10.02
C LEU A 196 6.65 -4.77 9.75
N LEU A 197 5.45 -5.15 9.30
CA LEU A 197 4.34 -4.23 9.15
C LEU A 197 3.94 -3.67 10.51
N ARG A 198 3.79 -4.53 11.54
CA ARG A 198 3.47 -4.11 12.92
C ARG A 198 4.54 -3.18 13.49
N GLU A 199 5.80 -3.58 13.44
CA GLU A 199 6.96 -2.80 13.91
C GLU A 199 7.02 -1.44 13.21
N GLY A 200 6.96 -1.44 11.87
CA GLY A 200 7.05 -0.23 11.07
C GLY A 200 5.89 0.74 11.25
N LEU A 201 4.67 0.24 11.51
CA LEU A 201 3.52 1.07 11.85
C LEU A 201 3.65 1.66 13.25
N ARG A 202 4.08 0.86 14.24
CA ARG A 202 4.27 1.31 15.62
C ARG A 202 5.40 2.34 15.75
N SER A 203 6.49 2.20 14.99
CA SER A 203 7.61 3.14 14.99
C SER A 203 7.36 4.39 14.16
N GLY A 204 6.35 4.38 13.28
CA GLY A 204 6.08 5.45 12.32
C GLY A 204 7.00 5.45 11.09
N ASP A 205 7.88 4.44 10.97
CA ASP A 205 8.77 4.24 9.82
C ASP A 205 8.01 3.92 8.52
N LEU A 206 6.84 3.28 8.65
CA LEU A 206 5.93 3.03 7.54
C LEU A 206 4.92 4.17 7.47
N GLN A 207 5.25 5.22 6.71
CA GLN A 207 4.29 6.28 6.47
C GLN A 207 3.15 5.80 5.55
N PRO A 208 1.88 6.05 5.91
CA PRO A 208 0.75 5.83 5.03
C PRO A 208 0.85 6.78 3.84
N VAL A 209 1.42 6.33 2.72
CA VAL A 209 1.26 7.04 1.47
C VAL A 209 -0.07 6.56 0.89
N ALA A 210 -1.10 7.39 1.08
CA ALA A 210 -2.35 7.31 0.34
C ALA A 210 -2.04 6.92 -1.11
N GLN A 211 -2.85 6.05 -1.70
CA GLN A 211 -2.76 5.78 -3.13
C GLN A 211 -2.97 7.09 -3.90
N SER A 212 -1.90 7.86 -4.14
CA SER A 212 -1.92 8.96 -5.07
C SER A 212 -1.86 8.35 -6.47
N GLU A 213 -2.81 8.75 -7.31
CA GLU A 213 -2.89 8.37 -8.72
C GLU A 213 -1.65 8.85 -9.53
N ASP A 214 -0.81 9.74 -8.95
CA ASP A 214 0.28 10.45 -9.61
C ASP A 214 1.69 9.89 -9.39
N GLU A 215 1.88 8.91 -8.50
CA GLU A 215 3.14 8.17 -8.53
C GLU A 215 3.00 7.10 -9.60
N GLY A 216 3.56 7.33 -10.80
CA GLY A 216 3.71 6.37 -11.90
C GLY A 216 4.51 5.12 -11.50
N PHE A 217 3.97 4.39 -10.53
CA PHE A 217 4.29 3.01 -10.25
C PHE A 217 3.69 2.21 -11.39
N ASP A 218 4.57 1.48 -12.05
CA ASP A 218 4.26 0.33 -12.86
C ASP A 218 3.22 -0.52 -12.09
N ASP A 219 1.93 -0.37 -12.44
CA ASP A 219 0.79 -1.01 -11.77
C ASP A 219 0.89 -2.56 -11.81
N ASP A 220 1.88 -3.10 -12.53
CA ASP A 220 2.18 -4.51 -12.68
C ASP A 220 3.15 -5.10 -11.63
N VAL A 221 3.79 -4.31 -10.75
CA VAL A 221 4.67 -4.88 -9.72
C VAL A 221 3.88 -5.36 -8.50
N SER A 222 3.47 -6.62 -8.55
CA SER A 222 2.97 -7.35 -7.38
C SER A 222 4.13 -7.71 -6.44
N ALA A 223 4.13 -7.17 -5.22
CA ALA A 223 5.11 -7.49 -4.18
C ALA A 223 4.56 -8.54 -3.20
N PRO A 224 5.26 -9.65 -2.92
CA PRO A 224 4.81 -10.67 -1.96
C PRO A 224 4.58 -10.10 -0.57
N GLU A 225 5.43 -9.17 -0.16
CA GLU A 225 5.40 -8.45 1.12
C GLU A 225 4.40 -7.31 1.16
N GLY A 226 3.69 -7.07 0.06
CA GLY A 226 2.78 -5.94 -0.11
C GLY A 226 3.50 -4.61 -0.39
N ARG A 227 2.73 -3.53 -0.56
CA ARG A 227 3.23 -2.27 -1.13
C ARG A 227 4.03 -1.46 -0.12
N ALA A 228 3.63 -1.51 1.16
CA ALA A 228 4.30 -0.77 2.23
C ALA A 228 5.76 -1.22 2.41
N LEU A 229 5.97 -2.54 2.55
CA LEU A 229 7.32 -3.09 2.70
C LEU A 229 8.15 -2.92 1.42
N TYR A 230 7.55 -3.09 0.24
CA TYR A 230 8.22 -2.82 -1.03
C TYR A 230 8.71 -1.38 -1.18
N ARG A 231 7.89 -0.38 -0.80
CA ARG A 231 8.30 1.02 -0.80
C ARG A 231 9.46 1.27 0.17
N ARG A 232 9.43 0.68 1.37
CA ARG A 232 10.52 0.76 2.37
C ARG A 232 11.80 0.14 1.80
N HIS A 233 11.68 -1.02 1.16
CA HIS A 233 12.77 -1.72 0.48
C HIS A 233 13.40 -0.85 -0.61
N ARG A 234 12.61 -0.36 -1.56
CA ARG A 234 13.07 0.48 -2.68
C ARG A 234 13.69 1.80 -2.23
N THR A 235 13.17 2.41 -1.16
CA THR A 235 13.73 3.63 -0.59
C THR A 235 15.13 3.38 -0.03
N ARG A 236 15.36 2.23 0.63
CA ARG A 236 16.67 1.85 1.14
C ARG A 236 17.66 1.54 0.01
N GLU A 237 17.24 0.85 -1.05
CA GLU A 237 18.07 0.60 -2.24
C GLU A 237 18.56 1.91 -2.88
N ARG A 238 17.72 2.95 -2.86
CA ARG A 238 18.03 4.29 -3.39
C ARG A 238 18.79 5.19 -2.41
N ASN A 239 19.12 4.71 -1.21
CA ASN A 239 19.84 5.51 -0.23
C ASN A 239 21.29 5.77 -0.71
N LYS A 240 21.56 7.01 -1.13
CA LYS A 240 22.87 7.43 -1.64
C LYS A 240 24.01 7.17 -0.66
N GLY A 241 23.76 7.28 0.64
CA GLY A 241 24.74 7.03 1.69
C GLY A 241 25.11 5.54 1.80
N LEU A 242 24.12 4.64 1.79
CA LEU A 242 24.35 3.20 1.79
C LEU A 242 25.07 2.75 0.52
N ARG A 243 24.63 3.26 -0.65
CA ARG A 243 25.27 2.98 -1.94
C ARG A 243 26.75 3.40 -1.93
N LYS A 244 27.03 4.62 -1.49
CA LYS A 244 28.42 5.14 -1.39
C LYS A 244 29.27 4.25 -0.49
N LYS A 245 28.79 3.93 0.71
CA LYS A 245 29.51 3.06 1.66
C LYS A 245 29.77 1.66 1.10
N LYS A 246 28.81 1.06 0.40
CA LYS A 246 28.97 -0.26 -0.23
C LYS A 246 30.04 -0.24 -1.31
N ILE A 247 29.99 0.74 -2.23
CA ILE A 247 30.98 0.90 -3.30
C ILE A 247 32.37 1.09 -2.73
N GLU A 248 32.54 2.01 -1.77
CA GLU A 248 33.83 2.24 -1.11
C GLU A 248 34.35 0.97 -0.43
N SER A 249 33.49 0.20 0.24
CA SER A 249 33.88 -1.06 0.87
C SER A 249 34.32 -2.12 -0.13
N VAL A 250 33.71 -2.20 -1.30
CA VAL A 250 34.08 -3.17 -2.36
C VAL A 250 35.43 -2.80 -2.96
N LEU A 251 35.61 -1.52 -3.32
CA LEU A 251 36.86 -1.02 -3.89
C LEU A 251 38.03 -1.14 -2.92
N LYS A 252 37.83 -0.82 -1.63
CA LYS A 252 38.87 -0.99 -0.59
C LYS A 252 39.34 -2.43 -0.41
N ARG A 253 38.50 -3.41 -0.73
CA ARG A 253 38.83 -4.84 -0.67
C ARG A 253 39.43 -5.38 -1.98
N GLY A 254 39.71 -4.50 -2.96
CA GLY A 254 40.23 -4.89 -4.28
C GLY A 254 39.18 -5.49 -5.23
N GLY A 255 37.89 -5.35 -4.91
CA GLY A 255 36.81 -5.82 -5.79
C GLY A 255 36.49 -4.88 -6.95
N THR A 256 35.66 -5.33 -7.88
CA THR A 256 35.18 -4.53 -9.02
C THR A 256 33.71 -4.13 -8.88
N LEU A 257 33.27 -3.13 -9.65
CA LEU A 257 31.86 -2.70 -9.71
C LEU A 257 31.07 -3.43 -10.80
N SER A 258 31.38 -4.70 -11.00
CA SER A 258 30.69 -5.55 -11.97
C SER A 258 29.43 -6.14 -11.34
N CYS A 259 28.37 -6.29 -12.13
CA CYS A 259 27.09 -6.82 -11.66
C CYS A 259 27.26 -8.23 -11.09
N GLU A 260 26.81 -8.43 -9.86
CA GLU A 260 26.89 -9.72 -9.20
C GLU A 260 26.01 -10.77 -9.89
N ALA A 261 24.92 -10.40 -10.57
CA ALA A 261 24.07 -11.37 -11.27
C ALA A 261 24.61 -11.78 -12.66
N CYS A 262 24.91 -10.82 -13.54
CA CYS A 262 25.27 -11.09 -14.94
C CYS A 262 26.70 -10.70 -15.34
N GLY A 263 27.51 -10.15 -14.42
CA GLY A 263 28.88 -9.71 -14.71
C GLY A 263 29.00 -8.39 -15.50
N PHE A 264 27.88 -7.76 -15.87
CA PHE A 264 27.89 -6.48 -16.60
C PHE A 264 28.64 -5.38 -15.84
N ASP A 265 29.54 -4.68 -16.52
CA ASP A 265 30.33 -3.59 -15.96
C ASP A 265 30.13 -2.31 -16.77
N PHE A 266 29.60 -1.28 -16.12
CA PHE A 266 29.28 -0.02 -16.80
C PHE A 266 30.53 0.71 -17.31
N ALA A 267 31.63 0.67 -16.57
CA ALA A 267 32.87 1.34 -16.98
C ALA A 267 33.49 0.64 -18.19
N LYS A 268 33.48 -0.70 -18.22
CA LYS A 268 34.00 -1.47 -19.36
C LYS A 268 33.16 -1.28 -20.63
N VAL A 269 31.85 -1.10 -20.50
CA VAL A 269 30.95 -0.97 -21.66
C VAL A 269 30.79 0.48 -22.13
N TYR A 270 30.73 1.44 -21.20
CA TYR A 270 30.44 2.85 -21.50
C TYR A 270 31.63 3.80 -21.25
N GLY A 271 32.80 3.29 -20.90
CA GLY A 271 33.98 4.09 -20.58
C GLY A 271 33.74 5.03 -19.40
N LYS A 272 34.28 6.26 -19.48
CA LYS A 272 34.15 7.30 -18.44
C LYS A 272 32.70 7.57 -18.02
N ARG A 273 31.72 7.39 -18.91
CA ARG A 273 30.31 7.63 -18.61
C ARG A 273 29.73 6.61 -17.61
N GLY A 274 30.29 5.40 -17.57
CA GLY A 274 29.88 4.34 -16.66
C GLY A 274 30.71 4.24 -15.39
N GLU A 275 31.74 5.07 -15.23
CA GLU A 275 32.66 5.02 -14.10
C GLU A 275 31.94 5.26 -12.77
N GLY A 276 32.17 4.38 -11.78
CA GLY A 276 31.52 4.44 -10.46
C GLY A 276 30.01 4.15 -10.47
N TYR A 277 29.43 3.80 -11.62
CA TYR A 277 28.00 3.52 -11.76
C TYR A 277 27.68 2.04 -11.60
N ILE A 278 26.74 1.75 -10.69
CA ILE A 278 26.18 0.43 -10.37
C ILE A 278 25.04 0.67 -9.37
N GLU A 279 24.03 -0.20 -9.34
CA GLU A 279 22.91 -0.09 -8.41
C GLU A 279 23.12 -1.01 -7.19
N CYS A 280 22.57 -0.62 -6.04
CA CYS A 280 22.54 -1.47 -4.86
C CYS A 280 21.15 -2.09 -4.71
N HIS A 281 21.12 -3.37 -4.38
CA HIS A 281 19.91 -4.14 -4.17
C HIS A 281 20.05 -4.95 -2.89
N HIS A 282 18.99 -5.09 -2.09
CA HIS A 282 19.07 -5.97 -0.92
C HIS A 282 18.95 -7.42 -1.36
N VAL A 283 19.92 -8.26 -0.98
CA VAL A 283 20.02 -9.66 -1.41
C VAL A 283 18.76 -10.46 -1.06
N VAL A 284 18.12 -10.07 0.04
CA VAL A 284 16.96 -10.73 0.63
C VAL A 284 15.90 -9.65 0.89
N PRO A 285 14.62 -9.87 0.53
CA PRO A 285 13.54 -8.94 0.85
C PRO A 285 13.51 -8.60 2.34
N LEU A 286 13.04 -7.40 2.69
CA LEU A 286 13.14 -6.92 4.07
C LEU A 286 12.44 -7.86 5.05
N HIS A 287 11.26 -8.38 4.69
CA HIS A 287 10.54 -9.36 5.50
C HIS A 287 11.29 -10.65 5.76
N VAL A 288 12.32 -10.98 5.00
CA VAL A 288 13.16 -12.15 5.27
C VAL A 288 14.47 -11.74 5.97
N ALA A 289 14.97 -10.53 5.72
CA ALA A 289 16.24 -10.04 6.28
C ALA A 289 16.17 -9.63 7.77
N GLY A 290 14.98 -9.40 8.34
CA GLY A 290 14.81 -8.96 9.73
C GLY A 290 15.12 -7.47 9.97
N GLU A 291 14.74 -6.92 11.13
CA GLU A 291 15.11 -5.54 11.49
C GLU A 291 16.57 -5.46 11.94
N GLY A 292 17.35 -4.77 11.13
CA GLY A 292 18.68 -4.29 11.48
C GLY A 292 19.04 -3.12 10.56
N THR A 293 19.99 -2.29 10.99
CA THR A 293 20.73 -1.42 10.07
C THR A 293 21.19 -2.27 8.90
N THR A 294 20.73 -1.96 7.68
CA THR A 294 21.20 -2.63 6.45
C THR A 294 22.71 -2.73 6.49
N ARG A 295 23.25 -3.94 6.67
CA ARG A 295 24.68 -4.14 6.64
C ARG A 295 25.11 -4.07 5.20
N LEU A 296 26.33 -3.63 4.96
CA LEU A 296 26.88 -3.64 3.60
C LEU A 296 26.93 -5.07 3.01
N ALA A 297 26.93 -6.10 3.86
CA ALA A 297 26.84 -7.50 3.45
C ALA A 297 25.46 -7.89 2.90
N ASP A 298 24.40 -7.19 3.32
CA ASP A 298 23.02 -7.48 2.88
C ASP A 298 22.70 -6.82 1.53
N LEU A 299 23.66 -6.09 0.95
CA LEU A 299 23.55 -5.42 -0.34
C LEU A 299 24.35 -6.16 -1.42
N ALA A 300 23.73 -6.40 -2.56
CA ALA A 300 24.40 -6.78 -3.81
C ALA A 300 24.56 -5.57 -4.73
N LEU A 301 25.65 -5.55 -5.48
CA LEU A 301 25.87 -4.65 -6.60
C LEU A 301 25.31 -5.28 -7.87
N ILE A 302 24.29 -4.67 -8.47
CA ILE A 302 23.65 -5.18 -9.69
C ILE A 302 23.48 -4.09 -10.74
N CYS A 303 23.42 -4.48 -12.02
CA CYS A 303 23.14 -3.55 -13.10
C CYS A 303 21.65 -3.23 -13.19
N SER A 304 21.31 -2.10 -13.83
CA SER A 304 19.93 -1.63 -13.97
C SER A 304 19.00 -2.68 -14.60
N ASN A 305 19.50 -3.48 -15.55
CA ASN A 305 18.70 -4.53 -16.18
C ASN A 305 18.40 -5.68 -15.19
N CYS A 306 19.42 -6.20 -14.51
CA CYS A 306 19.23 -7.24 -13.49
C CYS A 306 18.36 -6.74 -12.34
N HIS A 307 18.52 -5.48 -11.92
CA HIS A 307 17.69 -4.91 -10.88
C HIS A 307 16.21 -4.87 -11.29
N ARG A 308 15.91 -4.46 -12.52
CA ARG A 308 14.53 -4.55 -13.04
C ARG A 308 14.04 -5.99 -13.18
N MET A 309 14.90 -6.94 -13.53
CA MET A 309 14.49 -8.35 -13.66
C MET A 309 14.17 -9.00 -12.33
N ILE A 310 14.89 -8.67 -11.25
CA ILE A 310 14.54 -9.15 -9.90
C ILE A 310 13.13 -8.67 -9.53
N HIS A 311 12.84 -7.39 -9.75
CA HIS A 311 11.56 -6.79 -9.37
C HIS A 311 10.44 -6.95 -10.41
N ARG A 312 10.67 -7.72 -11.49
CA ARG A 312 9.72 -7.82 -12.61
C ARG A 312 8.42 -8.53 -12.23
N SER A 313 8.54 -9.65 -11.52
CA SER A 313 7.39 -10.47 -11.13
C SER A 313 7.74 -11.28 -9.90
N ALA A 314 6.81 -11.35 -8.96
CA ALA A 314 6.97 -12.14 -7.76
C ALA A 314 6.68 -13.64 -7.97
N PRO A 315 7.30 -14.55 -7.19
CA PRO A 315 8.31 -14.30 -6.15
C PRO A 315 9.63 -13.77 -6.74
N TRP A 316 10.23 -12.77 -6.09
CA TRP A 316 11.46 -12.14 -6.59
C TRP A 316 12.66 -13.05 -6.33
N PRO A 317 13.48 -13.35 -7.36
CA PRO A 317 14.70 -14.11 -7.16
C PRO A 317 15.73 -13.26 -6.43
N THR A 318 16.50 -13.90 -5.55
CA THR A 318 17.74 -13.34 -5.01
C THR A 318 18.74 -13.10 -6.15
N PRO A 319 19.74 -12.21 -5.97
CA PRO A 319 20.81 -12.04 -6.95
C PRO A 319 21.54 -13.33 -7.35
N VAL A 320 21.62 -14.30 -6.43
CA VAL A 320 22.23 -15.61 -6.68
C VAL A 320 21.33 -16.46 -7.57
N GLU A 321 20.03 -16.54 -7.29
CA GLU A 321 19.07 -17.26 -8.15
C GLU A 321 19.02 -16.65 -9.55
N LEU A 322 19.02 -15.31 -9.65
CA LEU A 322 19.06 -14.65 -10.96
C LEU A 322 20.37 -14.94 -11.71
N ARG A 323 21.51 -15.00 -11.00
CA ARG A 323 22.79 -15.41 -11.61
C ARG A 323 22.70 -16.82 -12.21
N LEU A 324 22.15 -17.77 -11.46
CA LEU A 324 21.99 -19.15 -11.92
C LEU A 324 21.11 -19.22 -13.17
N LEU A 325 20.00 -18.47 -13.19
CA LEU A 325 19.11 -18.37 -14.35
C LEU A 325 19.84 -17.80 -15.57
N VAL A 326 20.58 -16.70 -15.42
CA VAL A 326 21.34 -16.08 -16.51
C VAL A 326 22.43 -17.03 -17.05
N GLN A 327 23.13 -17.75 -16.17
CA GLN A 327 24.16 -18.72 -16.54
C GLN A 327 23.57 -19.92 -17.29
N GLU A 328 22.42 -20.42 -16.86
CA GLU A 328 21.72 -21.50 -17.55
C GLU A 328 21.26 -21.08 -18.95
N GLN A 329 20.75 -19.86 -19.13
CA GLN A 329 20.39 -19.37 -20.47
C GLN A 329 21.62 -19.16 -21.36
N ALA A 330 22.72 -18.67 -20.79
CA ALA A 330 23.97 -18.51 -21.53
C ALA A 330 24.55 -19.85 -22.01
N SER A 331 24.42 -20.93 -21.22
CA SER A 331 24.92 -22.26 -21.59
C SER A 331 24.06 -22.97 -22.63
N ARG A 332 22.78 -22.57 -22.78
CA ARG A 332 21.87 -23.08 -23.82
C ARG A 332 22.16 -22.54 -25.23
N GLY A 333 23.02 -21.52 -25.34
CA GLY A 333 23.71 -21.20 -26.59
C GLY A 333 22.83 -20.70 -27.73
N GLU A 334 21.75 -19.95 -27.46
CA GLU A 334 21.01 -19.30 -28.54
C GLU A 334 21.88 -18.22 -29.22
N PRO A 335 22.10 -18.31 -30.55
CA PRO A 335 22.84 -17.29 -31.30
C PRO A 335 22.17 -15.92 -31.17
N GLY A 336 22.91 -14.92 -30.67
CA GLY A 336 22.44 -13.53 -30.63
C GLY A 336 21.98 -13.03 -29.26
N LEU A 337 21.97 -13.85 -28.21
CA LEU A 337 21.78 -13.34 -26.84
C LEU A 337 23.05 -12.60 -26.37
N PRO A 338 22.93 -11.38 -25.80
CA PRO A 338 24.07 -10.69 -25.24
C PRO A 338 24.56 -11.45 -23.99
N GLY A 339 25.64 -12.21 -24.13
CA GLY A 339 26.40 -12.76 -23.00
C GLY A 339 27.14 -11.65 -22.24
N PRO A 340 27.66 -11.94 -21.02
CA PRO A 340 28.63 -11.06 -20.36
C PRO A 340 29.78 -10.86 -21.36
N ARG A 341 29.99 -9.63 -21.82
CA ARG A 341 31.11 -9.35 -22.74
C ARG A 341 32.39 -9.82 -22.04
N THR A 342 33.13 -10.72 -22.67
CA THR A 342 34.46 -11.08 -22.21
C THR A 342 35.26 -9.79 -22.04
N PRO A 343 35.98 -9.61 -20.92
CA PRO A 343 36.91 -8.50 -20.80
C PRO A 343 37.81 -8.52 -22.03
N VAL A 344 37.83 -7.42 -22.78
CA VAL A 344 38.88 -7.21 -23.77
C VAL A 344 40.17 -7.22 -22.96
N GLU A 345 41.00 -8.25 -23.13
CA GLU A 345 42.37 -8.19 -22.64
C GLU A 345 42.95 -6.90 -23.21
N SER A 346 43.35 -6.00 -22.32
CA SER A 346 44.12 -4.84 -22.73
C SER A 346 45.34 -5.37 -23.46
N ALA A 347 45.37 -5.19 -24.78
CA ALA A 347 46.59 -5.33 -25.54
C ALA A 347 47.55 -4.26 -25.00
N ASP A 348 48.39 -4.66 -24.05
CA ASP A 348 49.56 -3.89 -23.66
C ASP A 348 50.55 -3.92 -24.84
N ALA A 349 50.65 -2.81 -25.56
CA ALA A 349 51.85 -2.18 -26.12
C ALA A 349 51.49 -1.15 -27.20
#